data_AF-A0A6J8AM95-F1
#
_entry.id   AF-A0A6J8AM95-F1
#
_cell.length_a   1.000
_cell.length_b   1.000
_cell.length_c   1.000
_cell.angle_alpha   90.00
_cell.angle_beta   90.00
_cell.angle_gamma   90.00
#
_symmetry.space_group_name_H-M   'P 1'
#
loop_
_entity.id
_entity.type
_entity.pdbx_description
1 polymer ?
#
loop_
_entity_poly.entity_id
_entity_poly.type
_entity_poly.pdbx_seq_one_letter_code
_entity_poly.pdbx_strand_id
1 'polypeptide(L)'
;MEKKEKEERLEMEKKEKEDEFKLKQDELKLKQAELEMRERLEIEKMKIEMAKEESNIKFQSKSEHLNFDAAKNIRLVPKFCEKTVDKFFPQFEKIAQNLKWTKPFWTTMLQSVFEGKAAEIYSALSSENSSDYDTVKKEVLKAYELVPEAYRQKFRSYKKFDSQTYVEFARKKRISI
;
A
#
# COMPACT_ATOMS: atom_id res chain seq x y z
N MET A 1 80.30 11.54 47.21
CA MET A 1 80.04 11.24 45.78
C MET A 1 78.89 10.25 45.63
N GLU A 2 78.87 9.14 46.37
CA GLU A 2 77.82 8.10 46.28
C GLU A 2 76.37 8.59 46.46
N LYS A 3 76.12 9.61 47.30
CA LYS A 3 74.76 10.11 47.55
C LYS A 3 74.13 10.78 46.31
N LYS A 4 74.96 11.43 45.48
CA LYS A 4 74.55 12.18 44.29
C LYS A 4 74.27 11.24 43.11
N GLU A 5 75.09 10.21 42.92
CA GLU A 5 74.84 9.15 41.91
C GLU A 5 73.58 8.35 42.21
N LYS A 6 73.21 8.20 43.49
CA LYS A 6 72.00 7.49 43.90
C LYS A 6 70.74 8.32 43.62
N GLU A 7 70.80 9.64 43.80
CA GLU A 7 69.73 10.58 43.44
C GLU A 7 69.52 10.64 41.92
N GLU A 8 70.59 10.81 41.13
CA GLU A 8 70.53 10.87 39.67
C GLU A 8 69.94 9.58 39.06
N ARG A 9 70.27 8.42 39.64
CA ARG A 9 69.72 7.12 39.23
C ARG A 9 68.23 6.99 39.55
N LEU A 10 67.80 7.50 40.70
CA LEU A 10 66.39 7.50 41.10
C LEU A 10 65.55 8.43 40.21
N GLU A 11 66.12 9.56 39.82
CA GLU A 11 65.47 10.56 38.98
C GLU A 11 65.33 10.08 37.53
N MET A 12 66.34 9.40 36.98
CA MET A 12 66.21 8.70 35.69
C MET A 12 65.14 7.62 35.74
N GLU A 13 65.11 6.77 36.77
CA GLU A 13 64.10 5.71 36.87
C GLU A 13 62.67 6.28 36.98
N LYS A 14 62.52 7.43 37.63
CA LYS A 14 61.23 8.11 37.76
C LYS A 14 60.77 8.70 36.43
N LYS A 15 61.70 9.31 35.69
CA LYS A 15 61.45 9.87 34.35
C LYS A 15 61.12 8.78 33.32
N GLU A 16 61.84 7.66 33.35
CA GLU A 16 61.53 6.49 32.50
C GLU A 16 60.13 5.94 32.78
N LYS A 17 59.72 5.85 34.04
CA LYS A 17 58.34 5.43 34.39
C LYS A 17 57.28 6.44 33.97
N GLU A 18 57.57 7.75 34.04
CA GLU A 18 56.66 8.79 33.53
C GLU A 18 56.50 8.71 32.02
N ASP A 19 57.60 8.55 31.29
CA ASP A 19 57.60 8.41 29.83
C ASP A 19 56.88 7.11 29.40
N GLU A 20 57.10 6.00 30.11
CA GLU A 20 56.39 4.73 29.87
C GLU A 20 54.88 4.85 30.13
N PHE A 21 54.50 5.54 31.22
CA PHE A 21 53.09 5.77 31.55
C PHE A 21 52.41 6.65 30.50
N LYS A 22 53.10 7.69 30.04
CA LYS A 22 52.60 8.60 29.00
C LYS A 22 52.45 7.90 27.66
N LEU A 23 53.41 7.06 27.28
CA LEU A 23 53.34 6.25 26.07
C LEU A 23 52.15 5.28 26.12
N LYS A 24 51.94 4.59 27.25
CA LYS A 24 50.77 3.72 27.45
C LYS A 24 49.46 4.49 27.36
N GLN A 25 49.41 5.70 27.91
CA GLN A 25 48.21 6.55 27.85
C GLN A 25 47.88 6.98 26.41
N ASP A 26 48.91 7.35 25.63
CA ASP A 26 48.74 7.75 24.23
C ASP A 26 48.36 6.56 23.34
N GLU A 27 48.93 5.37 23.58
CA GLU A 27 48.54 4.14 22.88
C GLU A 27 47.07 3.76 23.14
N LEU A 28 46.60 3.92 24.38
CA LEU A 28 45.21 3.69 24.76
C LEU A 28 44.25 4.67 24.05
N LYS A 29 44.60 5.95 23.99
CA LYS A 29 43.81 6.96 23.27
C LYS A 29 43.76 6.67 21.78
N LEU A 30 44.88 6.25 21.19
CA LEU A 30 44.94 5.90 19.77
C LEU A 30 44.04 4.69 19.46
N LYS A 31 44.09 3.63 20.28
CA LYS A 31 43.20 2.46 20.15
C LYS A 31 41.72 2.83 20.30
N GLN A 32 41.38 3.71 21.24
CA GLN A 32 40.00 4.18 21.40
C GLN A 32 39.51 4.95 20.17
N ALA A 33 40.33 5.87 19.64
CA ALA A 33 39.98 6.64 18.45
C ALA A 33 39.81 5.77 17.20
N GLU A 34 40.65 4.74 17.04
CA GLU A 34 40.55 3.78 15.92
C GLU A 34 39.25 2.97 15.99
N LEU A 35 38.86 2.53 17.20
CA LEU A 35 37.62 1.79 17.41
C LEU A 35 36.39 2.66 17.10
N GLU A 36 36.36 3.89 17.60
CA GLU A 36 35.28 4.85 17.32
C GLU A 36 35.17 5.17 15.83
N MET A 37 36.29 5.33 15.13
CA MET A 37 36.30 5.56 13.68
C MET A 37 35.76 4.35 12.92
N ARG A 38 36.11 3.13 13.35
CA ARG A 38 35.60 1.88 12.77
C ARG A 38 34.09 1.77 12.95
N GLU A 39 33.57 2.00 14.15
CA GLU A 39 32.13 1.97 14.43
C GLU A 39 31.36 3.01 13.60
N ARG A 40 31.90 4.23 13.47
CA ARG A 40 31.31 5.28 12.61
C ARG A 40 31.22 4.85 11.15
N LEU A 41 32.28 4.25 10.61
CA LEU A 41 32.28 3.75 9.23
C LEU A 41 31.28 2.61 9.02
N GLU A 42 31.12 1.74 10.01
CA GLU A 42 30.18 0.62 9.95
C GLU A 42 28.73 1.09 10.00
N ILE A 43 28.41 2.04 10.88
CA ILE A 43 27.10 2.70 10.93
C ILE A 43 26.79 3.41 9.60
N GLU A 44 27.75 4.13 9.03
CA GLU A 44 27.55 4.84 7.76
C GLU A 44 27.33 3.87 6.59
N LYS A 45 28.09 2.77 6.54
CA LYS A 45 27.87 1.69 5.55
C LYS A 45 26.47 1.09 5.68
N MET A 46 26.04 0.76 6.90
CA MET A 46 24.68 0.22 7.13
C MET A 46 23.60 1.21 6.67
N LYS A 47 23.75 2.51 6.95
CA LYS A 47 22.81 3.54 6.47
C LYS A 47 22.74 3.61 4.95
N ILE A 48 23.89 3.54 4.27
CA ILE A 48 23.95 3.56 2.80
C ILE A 48 23.29 2.31 2.22
N GLU A 49 23.53 1.13 2.80
CA GLU A 49 22.90 -0.14 2.40
C GLU A 49 21.37 -0.04 2.51
N MET A 50 20.87 0.40 3.68
CA MET A 50 19.44 0.60 3.92
C MET A 50 18.82 1.60 2.94
N ALA A 51 19.48 2.73 2.69
CA ALA A 51 19.00 3.73 1.74
C ALA A 51 18.96 3.20 0.29
N LYS A 52 19.95 2.39 -0.11
CA LYS A 52 19.96 1.72 -1.42
C LYS A 52 18.80 0.72 -1.53
N GLU A 53 18.57 -0.07 -0.49
CA GLU A 53 17.51 -1.06 -0.46
C GLU A 53 16.11 -0.41 -0.54
N GLU A 54 15.88 0.67 0.21
CA GLU A 54 14.67 1.49 0.11
C GLU A 54 14.47 2.09 -1.29
N SER A 55 15.56 2.57 -1.92
CA SER A 55 15.49 3.11 -3.28
C SER A 55 15.19 2.03 -4.32
N ASN A 56 15.71 0.82 -4.14
CA ASN A 56 15.49 -0.32 -5.03
C ASN A 56 14.03 -0.82 -4.92
N ILE A 57 13.47 -0.89 -3.71
CA ILE A 57 12.06 -1.23 -3.48
C ILE A 57 11.13 -0.20 -4.13
N LYS A 58 11.44 1.10 -4.01
CA LYS A 58 10.69 2.18 -4.67
C LYS A 58 10.80 2.13 -6.20
N PHE A 59 11.95 1.70 -6.73
CA PHE A 59 12.15 1.57 -8.18
C PHE A 59 11.44 0.33 -8.76
N GLN A 60 11.49 -0.81 -8.07
CA GLN A 60 10.80 -2.04 -8.48
C GLN A 60 9.28 -1.86 -8.52
N SER A 61 8.71 -1.27 -7.46
CA SER A 61 7.27 -0.94 -7.42
C SER A 61 6.87 0.01 -8.56
N LYS A 62 7.69 1.02 -8.89
CA LYS A 62 7.43 1.92 -10.01
C LYS A 62 7.56 1.24 -11.39
N SER A 63 8.49 0.30 -11.55
CA SER A 63 8.68 -0.47 -12.79
C SER A 63 7.53 -1.45 -13.06
N GLU A 64 6.99 -2.11 -12.03
CA GLU A 64 5.78 -2.95 -12.17
C GLU A 64 4.56 -2.12 -12.57
N HIS A 65 4.44 -0.88 -12.09
CA HIS A 65 3.36 0.02 -12.49
C HIS A 65 3.50 0.53 -13.93
N LEU A 66 4.72 0.69 -14.46
CA LEU A 66 4.94 1.18 -15.83
C LEU A 66 4.75 0.09 -16.90
N ASN A 67 4.96 -1.19 -16.55
CA ASN A 67 4.74 -2.32 -17.46
C ASN A 67 3.29 -2.81 -17.46
N PHE A 68 2.44 -2.28 -16.58
CA PHE A 68 1.02 -2.60 -16.56
C PHE A 68 0.25 -1.79 -17.61
N ASP A 69 0.07 -2.38 -18.79
CA ASP A 69 -0.75 -1.79 -19.84
C ASP A 69 -2.24 -1.92 -19.47
N ALA A 70 -2.72 -0.98 -18.66
CA ALA A 70 -4.12 -0.92 -18.26
C ALA A 70 -5.05 -0.88 -19.49
N ALA A 71 -4.66 -0.20 -20.57
CA ALA A 71 -5.46 -0.07 -21.79
C ALA A 71 -5.68 -1.42 -22.51
N LYS A 72 -4.68 -2.31 -22.52
CA LYS A 72 -4.84 -3.68 -23.05
C LYS A 72 -5.71 -4.56 -22.15
N ASN A 73 -5.59 -4.39 -20.84
CA ASN A 73 -6.29 -5.23 -19.86
C ASN A 73 -7.75 -4.82 -19.61
N ILE A 74 -8.13 -3.56 -19.89
CA ILE A 74 -9.52 -3.09 -19.79
C ILE A 74 -10.50 -3.96 -20.61
N ARG A 75 -10.04 -4.52 -21.74
CA ARG A 75 -10.87 -5.42 -22.58
C ARG A 75 -11.24 -6.74 -21.90
N LEU A 76 -10.48 -7.13 -20.87
CA LEU A 76 -10.69 -8.36 -20.09
C LEU A 76 -11.58 -8.11 -18.87
N VAL A 77 -11.91 -6.85 -18.57
CA VAL A 77 -12.82 -6.50 -17.48
C VAL A 77 -14.22 -6.96 -17.86
N PRO A 78 -14.91 -7.73 -16.98
CA PRO A 78 -16.30 -8.10 -17.20
C PRO A 78 -17.18 -6.89 -17.45
N LYS A 79 -18.22 -7.04 -18.26
CA LYS A 79 -19.22 -5.98 -18.42
C LYS A 79 -19.93 -5.75 -17.08
N PHE A 80 -20.04 -4.49 -16.68
CA PHE A 80 -20.80 -4.12 -15.50
C PHE A 80 -22.30 -4.30 -15.76
N CYS A 81 -23.03 -4.80 -14.76
CA CYS A 81 -24.47 -4.99 -14.84
C CYS A 81 -25.13 -4.60 -13.52
N GLU A 82 -25.97 -3.57 -13.55
CA GLU A 82 -26.65 -3.03 -12.36
C GLU A 82 -27.56 -4.04 -11.65
N LYS A 83 -28.00 -5.10 -12.34
CA LYS A 83 -28.85 -6.15 -11.76
C LYS A 83 -28.07 -7.21 -10.97
N THR A 84 -26.76 -7.29 -11.16
CA THR A 84 -25.89 -8.33 -10.58
C THR A 84 -24.58 -7.73 -10.08
N VAL A 85 -24.66 -6.56 -9.43
CA VAL A 85 -23.49 -5.85 -8.86
C VAL A 85 -22.80 -6.69 -7.78
N ASP A 86 -23.59 -7.45 -7.01
CA ASP A 86 -23.15 -8.43 -6.01
C ASP A 86 -22.20 -9.49 -6.59
N LYS A 87 -22.44 -9.93 -7.83
CA LYS A 87 -21.63 -10.94 -8.51
C LYS A 87 -20.47 -10.37 -9.32
N PHE A 88 -20.56 -9.09 -9.70
CA PHE A 88 -19.56 -8.41 -10.51
C PHE A 88 -18.21 -8.30 -9.79
N PHE A 89 -18.17 -7.81 -8.54
CA PHE A 89 -16.91 -7.61 -7.82
C PHE A 89 -16.12 -8.91 -7.59
N PRO A 90 -16.74 -10.03 -7.13
CA PRO A 90 -16.03 -11.31 -7.03
C PRO A 90 -15.47 -11.81 -8.37
N GLN A 91 -16.19 -11.58 -9.47
CA GLN A 91 -15.74 -11.97 -10.81
C GLN A 91 -14.55 -11.11 -11.27
N PHE A 92 -14.62 -9.80 -11.04
CA PHE A 92 -13.53 -8.86 -11.30
C PHE A 92 -12.29 -9.20 -10.49
N GLU A 93 -12.42 -9.42 -9.17
CA GLU A 93 -11.32 -9.78 -8.27
C GLU A 93 -10.62 -11.05 -8.71
N LYS A 94 -11.38 -12.07 -9.11
CA LYS A 94 -10.82 -13.34 -9.59
C LYS A 94 -9.98 -13.14 -10.86
N ILE A 95 -10.45 -12.31 -11.80
CA ILE A 95 -9.71 -12.00 -13.03
C ILE A 95 -8.46 -11.18 -12.71
N ALA A 96 -8.62 -10.15 -11.89
CA ALA A 96 -7.53 -9.26 -11.49
C ALA A 96 -6.42 -10.00 -10.74
N GLN A 97 -6.78 -10.93 -9.85
CA GLN A 97 -5.82 -11.80 -9.15
C GLN A 97 -5.13 -12.78 -10.11
N ASN A 98 -5.88 -13.44 -11.00
CA ASN A 98 -5.32 -14.38 -11.97
C ASN A 98 -4.32 -13.71 -12.92
N LEU A 99 -4.61 -12.48 -13.34
CA LEU A 99 -3.76 -11.70 -14.24
C LEU A 99 -2.74 -10.81 -13.50
N LYS A 100 -2.67 -10.94 -12.16
CA LYS A 100 -1.77 -10.18 -11.28
C LYS A 100 -1.82 -8.67 -11.52
N TRP A 101 -3.01 -8.13 -11.72
CA TRP A 101 -3.22 -6.69 -11.88
C TRP A 101 -2.83 -5.94 -10.61
N THR A 102 -2.07 -4.86 -10.75
CA THR A 102 -1.68 -4.03 -9.61
C THR A 102 -2.87 -3.23 -9.08
N LYS A 103 -3.13 -3.34 -7.76
CA LYS A 103 -4.29 -2.75 -7.08
C LYS A 103 -4.57 -1.28 -7.42
N PRO A 104 -3.55 -0.38 -7.54
CA PRO A 104 -3.80 1.02 -7.87
C PRO A 104 -4.52 1.26 -9.19
N PHE A 105 -4.43 0.34 -10.15
CA PHE A 105 -5.13 0.46 -11.44
C PHE A 105 -6.51 -0.19 -11.45
N TRP A 106 -6.89 -0.91 -10.40
CA TRP A 106 -8.21 -1.55 -10.34
C TRP A 106 -9.32 -0.51 -10.39
N THR A 107 -9.16 0.61 -9.68
CA THR A 107 -10.11 1.73 -9.68
C THR A 107 -10.23 2.38 -11.05
N THR A 108 -9.11 2.57 -11.76
CA THR A 108 -9.11 3.05 -13.16
C THR A 108 -9.85 2.11 -14.09
N MET A 109 -9.69 0.80 -13.93
CA MET A 109 -10.44 -0.18 -14.73
C MET A 109 -11.93 -0.14 -14.41
N LEU A 110 -12.28 -0.06 -13.13
CA LEU A 110 -13.67 0.06 -12.70
C LEU A 110 -14.33 1.31 -13.28
N GLN A 111 -13.65 2.46 -13.27
CA GLN A 111 -14.15 3.69 -13.88
C GLN A 111 -14.54 3.49 -15.36
N SER A 112 -13.77 2.69 -16.10
CA SER A 112 -14.03 2.46 -17.53
C SER A 112 -15.25 1.58 -17.82
N VAL A 113 -15.68 0.76 -16.86
CA VAL A 113 -16.81 -0.17 -17.01
C VAL A 113 -18.03 0.22 -16.20
N PHE A 114 -17.88 1.13 -15.23
CA PHE A 114 -19.01 1.66 -14.49
C PHE A 114 -19.92 2.48 -15.40
N GLU A 115 -21.21 2.17 -15.32
CA GLU A 115 -22.27 2.83 -16.06
C GLU A 115 -23.37 3.25 -15.08
N GLY A 116 -24.16 4.24 -15.49
CA GLY A 116 -25.32 4.70 -14.71
C GLY A 116 -24.96 5.13 -13.30
N LYS A 117 -25.64 4.53 -12.31
CA LYS A 117 -25.52 4.95 -10.91
C LYS A 117 -24.13 4.68 -10.32
N ALA A 118 -23.44 3.63 -10.76
CA ALA A 118 -22.07 3.31 -10.31
C ALA A 118 -21.08 4.40 -10.70
N ALA A 119 -21.21 4.93 -11.92
CA ALA A 119 -20.37 6.01 -12.42
C ALA A 119 -20.62 7.34 -11.68
N GLU A 120 -21.89 7.63 -11.34
CA GLU A 120 -22.25 8.80 -10.54
C GLU A 120 -21.63 8.75 -9.13
N ILE A 121 -21.70 7.58 -8.47
CA ILE A 121 -21.09 7.39 -7.15
C ILE A 121 -19.58 7.56 -7.24
N TYR A 122 -18.94 6.91 -8.21
CA TYR A 122 -17.50 7.01 -8.40
C TYR A 122 -17.05 8.46 -8.61
N SER A 123 -17.80 9.23 -9.41
CA SER A 123 -17.53 10.64 -9.68
C SER A 123 -17.81 11.56 -8.48
N ALA A 124 -18.67 11.14 -7.56
CA ALA A 124 -18.97 11.87 -6.33
C ALA A 124 -17.95 11.60 -5.19
N LEU A 125 -17.09 10.59 -5.33
CA LEU A 125 -16.03 10.31 -4.37
C LEU A 125 -14.89 11.33 -4.50
N SER A 126 -14.22 11.63 -3.38
CA SER A 126 -12.99 12.43 -3.38
C SER A 126 -11.86 11.68 -4.10
N SER A 127 -10.83 12.42 -4.54
CA SER A 127 -9.67 11.82 -5.23
C SER A 127 -9.00 10.70 -4.41
N GLU A 128 -8.90 10.89 -3.09
CA GLU A 128 -8.37 9.88 -2.16
C GLU A 128 -9.24 8.62 -2.14
N ASN A 129 -10.55 8.76 -1.95
CA ASN A 129 -11.48 7.63 -1.90
C ASN A 129 -11.65 6.92 -3.25
N SER A 130 -11.54 7.66 -4.37
CA SER A 130 -11.63 7.11 -5.72
C SER A 130 -10.40 6.29 -6.12
N SER A 131 -9.27 6.49 -5.42
CA SER A 131 -8.02 5.76 -5.62
C SER A 131 -7.95 4.47 -4.81
N ASP A 132 -8.82 4.32 -3.81
CA ASP A 132 -8.93 3.12 -2.98
C ASP A 132 -10.04 2.19 -3.47
N TYR A 133 -9.66 1.00 -3.91
CA TYR A 133 -10.58 -0.03 -4.40
C TYR A 133 -11.59 -0.45 -3.34
N ASP A 134 -11.16 -0.65 -2.08
CA ASP A 134 -12.01 -1.18 -1.03
C ASP A 134 -13.13 -0.18 -0.67
N THR A 135 -12.79 1.11 -0.65
CA THR A 135 -13.74 2.21 -0.49
C THR A 135 -14.72 2.30 -1.66
N VAL A 136 -14.25 2.27 -2.91
CA VAL A 136 -15.10 2.29 -4.11
C VAL A 136 -16.08 1.12 -4.12
N LYS A 137 -15.59 -0.10 -3.89
CA LYS A 137 -16.42 -1.32 -3.82
C LYS A 137 -17.53 -1.18 -2.80
N LYS A 138 -17.20 -0.71 -1.60
CA LYS A 138 -18.15 -0.53 -0.49
C LYS A 138 -19.24 0.47 -0.83
N GLU A 139 -18.89 1.65 -1.34
CA GLU A 139 -19.87 2.70 -1.64
C GLU A 139 -20.78 2.33 -2.82
N VAL A 140 -20.23 1.68 -3.85
CA VAL A 140 -21.03 1.14 -4.97
C VAL A 140 -21.99 0.07 -4.45
N LEU A 141 -21.51 -0.94 -3.72
CA LEU A 141 -22.38 -2.00 -3.17
C LEU A 141 -23.49 -1.41 -2.29
N LYS A 142 -23.16 -0.52 -1.36
CA LYS A 142 -24.12 0.14 -0.48
C LYS A 142 -25.20 0.89 -1.26
N ALA A 143 -24.82 1.64 -2.28
CA ALA A 143 -25.77 2.40 -3.07
C ALA A 143 -26.68 1.50 -3.93
N TYR A 144 -26.21 0.32 -4.34
CA TYR A 144 -27.02 -0.68 -5.05
C TYR A 144 -27.76 -1.64 -4.13
N GLU A 145 -27.43 -1.78 -2.85
CA GLU A 145 -28.22 -2.50 -1.84
C GLU A 145 -29.44 -1.69 -1.36
N LEU A 146 -29.29 -0.36 -1.28
CA LEU A 146 -30.37 0.57 -0.98
C LEU A 146 -31.40 0.66 -2.12
N VAL A 147 -31.04 0.23 -3.34
CA VAL A 147 -31.95 0.25 -4.51
C VAL A 147 -33.00 -0.84 -4.46
N PRO A 148 -32.73 -2.12 -4.16
CA PRO A 148 -33.74 -3.14 -3.89
C PRO A 148 -34.70 -2.74 -2.78
N GLU A 149 -34.25 -2.05 -1.74
CA GLU A 149 -35.14 -1.52 -0.71
C GLU A 149 -36.08 -0.44 -1.28
N ALA A 150 -35.53 0.54 -2.00
CA ALA A 150 -36.32 1.56 -2.70
C ALA A 150 -37.25 0.98 -3.78
N TYR A 151 -36.84 -0.08 -4.49
CA TYR A 151 -37.65 -0.77 -5.51
C TYR A 151 -38.74 -1.63 -4.85
N ARG A 152 -38.46 -2.29 -3.72
CA ARG A 152 -39.47 -3.00 -2.90
C ARG A 152 -40.47 -2.02 -2.30
N GLN A 153 -40.04 -0.86 -1.84
CA GLN A 153 -40.91 0.19 -1.31
C GLN A 153 -41.78 0.79 -2.42
N LYS A 154 -41.20 1.11 -3.60
CA LYS A 154 -41.95 1.58 -4.78
C LYS A 154 -42.92 0.53 -5.31
N PHE A 155 -42.56 -0.75 -5.32
CA PHE A 155 -43.46 -1.84 -5.71
C PHE A 155 -44.62 -2.02 -4.72
N ARG A 156 -44.40 -1.76 -3.42
CA ARG A 156 -45.47 -1.72 -2.40
C ARG A 156 -46.33 -0.46 -2.48
N SER A 157 -45.82 0.65 -2.99
CA SER A 157 -46.58 1.90 -3.15
C SER A 157 -47.41 1.97 -4.45
N TYR A 158 -47.26 1.02 -5.37
CA TYR A 158 -48.19 0.84 -6.49
C TYR A 158 -49.50 0.20 -6.00
N LYS A 159 -50.40 1.02 -5.45
CA LYS A 159 -51.81 0.65 -5.26
C LYS A 159 -52.54 0.74 -6.60
N LYS A 160 -53.38 -0.26 -6.86
CA LYS A 160 -54.18 -0.50 -8.07
C LYS A 160 -54.87 0.78 -8.58
N PHE A 161 -54.67 1.09 -9.86
CA PHE A 161 -55.66 1.87 -10.58
C PHE A 161 -56.85 0.94 -10.87
N ASP A 162 -58.02 1.38 -10.41
CA ASP A 162 -59.33 0.81 -10.64
C ASP A 162 -59.65 0.92 -12.15
N SER A 163 -60.14 -0.16 -12.79
CA SER A 163 -60.67 -0.26 -14.17
C SER A 163 -59.96 -1.13 -15.24
N GLN A 164 -59.37 -2.29 -14.90
CA GLN A 164 -59.11 -3.32 -15.94
C GLN A 164 -59.63 -4.71 -15.58
N THR A 165 -60.41 -5.26 -16.52
CA THR A 165 -61.23 -6.47 -16.45
C THR A 165 -60.37 -7.74 -16.31
N TYR A 166 -60.88 -8.72 -15.55
CA TYR A 166 -60.26 -10.00 -15.17
C TYR A 166 -59.67 -10.84 -16.33
N VAL A 167 -60.00 -10.51 -17.58
CA VAL A 167 -59.64 -11.27 -18.78
C VAL A 167 -58.20 -11.00 -19.28
N GLU A 168 -57.62 -9.82 -19.02
CA GLU A 168 -56.23 -9.55 -19.44
C GLU A 168 -55.17 -10.19 -18.52
N PHE A 169 -55.54 -10.51 -17.28
CA PHE A 169 -54.62 -11.12 -16.30
C PHE A 169 -54.28 -12.59 -16.64
N ALA A 170 -55.21 -13.32 -17.27
CA ALA A 170 -54.98 -14.73 -17.62
C ALA A 170 -53.98 -14.90 -18.78
N ARG A 171 -53.91 -13.94 -19.71
CA ARG A 171 -53.11 -14.12 -20.93
C ARG A 171 -51.62 -13.82 -20.75
N LYS A 172 -51.22 -13.14 -19.67
CA LYS A 172 -49.80 -12.86 -19.36
C LYS A 172 -49.16 -13.90 -18.42
N LYS A 173 -49.90 -14.89 -17.95
CA LYS A 173 -49.41 -15.97 -17.08
C LYS A 173 -49.10 -17.27 -17.83
N ARG A 174 -48.28 -17.15 -18.88
CA ARG A 174 -47.50 -18.29 -19.42
C ARG A 174 -46.00 -17.93 -19.47
N ILE A 175 -45.55 -17.17 -18.46
CA ILE A 175 -44.15 -16.87 -18.15
C ILE A 175 -43.98 -17.27 -16.66
N SER A 176 -42.98 -18.09 -16.36
CA SER A 176 -42.81 -18.97 -15.18
C SER A 176 -43.63 -20.27 -15.23
N ILE A 177 -43.11 -21.23 -15.98
CA ILE A 177 -42.94 -22.60 -15.48
C ILE A 177 -41.43 -22.78 -15.31
#